data_AF-A0A1M3PIR8-F1
#
_entry.id   AF-A0A1M3PIR8-F1
#
_cell.length_a   1.000
_cell.length_b   1.000
_cell.length_c   1.000
_cell.angle_alpha   90.00
_cell.angle_beta   90.00
_cell.angle_gamma   90.00
#
_symmetry.space_group_name_H-M   'P 1'
#
loop_
_entity.id
_entity.type
_entity.pdbx_description
1 polymer ?
#
loop_
_entity_poly.entity_id
_entity_poly.type
_entity_poly.pdbx_seq_one_letter_code
_entity_poly.pdbx_strand_id
1 'polypeptide(L)'
;MKTETRQIYVSDDGKVFDTVEACQAHERDEAAKARRLANLKVYTVSHGFDATEGRGYGAMTYIITDADMPVLIQYCLDRYGRPLSSWYGDGFHEVWFLSQRDSYSAADAIKRAKEPHAGIGSTSARVDIVFLSDKPIDHPDLPARVFPWPRKKVTQ
;
A
#
# COMPACT_ATOMS: atom_id res chain seq x y z
N MET A 1 -1.03 -36.62 -41.08
CA MET A 1 -1.22 -35.42 -40.25
C MET A 1 -2.42 -35.69 -39.36
N LYS A 2 -2.26 -35.73 -38.03
CA LYS A 2 -3.39 -35.87 -37.09
C LYS A 2 -3.75 -34.48 -36.60
N THR A 3 -4.95 -34.05 -36.91
CA THR A 3 -5.51 -32.77 -36.44
C THR A 3 -6.33 -33.08 -35.18
N GLU A 4 -6.00 -32.43 -34.07
CA GLU A 4 -6.71 -32.61 -32.80
C GLU A 4 -7.46 -31.31 -32.47
N THR A 5 -8.78 -31.40 -32.38
CA THR A 5 -9.64 -30.26 -32.02
C THR A 5 -9.80 -30.25 -30.51
N ARG A 6 -9.37 -29.18 -29.84
CA ARG A 6 -9.53 -28.99 -28.39
C ARG A 6 -10.42 -27.79 -28.13
N GLN A 7 -11.33 -27.93 -27.16
CA GLN A 7 -12.14 -26.82 -26.69
C GLN A 7 -11.34 -26.07 -25.62
N ILE A 8 -11.15 -24.77 -25.82
CA ILE A 8 -10.45 -23.88 -24.89
C ILE A 8 -11.41 -22.79 -24.43
N TYR A 9 -11.21 -22.33 -23.20
CA TYR A 9 -11.97 -21.24 -22.59
C TYR A 9 -11.02 -20.09 -22.35
N VAL A 10 -11.46 -18.88 -22.67
CA VAL A 10 -10.65 -17.66 -22.55
C VAL A 10 -11.37 -16.71 -21.61
N SER A 11 -10.72 -16.30 -20.54
CA SER A 11 -11.23 -15.32 -19.59
C SER A 11 -11.15 -13.90 -20.13
N ASP A 12 -11.84 -12.96 -19.49
CA ASP A 12 -11.83 -11.54 -19.87
C ASP A 12 -10.43 -10.88 -19.87
N ASP A 13 -9.49 -11.39 -19.07
CA ASP A 13 -8.08 -10.94 -19.05
C ASP A 13 -7.20 -11.64 -20.12
N GLY A 14 -7.80 -12.49 -20.96
CA GLY A 14 -7.13 -13.18 -22.06
C GLY A 14 -6.39 -14.46 -21.69
N LYS A 15 -6.52 -14.95 -20.44
CA LYS A 15 -5.92 -16.24 -20.04
C LYS A 15 -6.73 -17.41 -20.60
N VAL A 16 -6.01 -18.46 -20.98
CA VAL A 16 -6.58 -19.65 -21.60
C VAL A 16 -6.65 -20.79 -20.59
N PHE A 17 -7.79 -21.47 -20.54
CA PHE A 17 -8.08 -22.58 -19.65
C PHE A 17 -8.64 -23.76 -20.45
N ASP A 18 -8.36 -24.97 -19.98
CA ASP A 18 -8.84 -26.21 -20.60
C ASP A 18 -10.26 -26.59 -20.13
N THR A 19 -10.76 -25.97 -19.05
CA THR A 19 -12.09 -26.25 -18.48
C THR A 19 -12.87 -24.97 -18.16
N VAL A 20 -14.20 -25.06 -18.22
CA VAL A 20 -15.10 -23.95 -17.85
C VAL A 20 -14.93 -23.60 -16.38
N GLU A 21 -14.81 -24.61 -15.51
CA GLU A 21 -14.73 -24.44 -14.07
C GLU A 21 -13.48 -23.66 -13.67
N ALA A 22 -12.34 -23.93 -14.32
CA ALA A 22 -11.10 -23.21 -14.06
C ALA A 22 -11.18 -21.74 -14.52
N CYS A 23 -11.78 -21.50 -15.70
CA CYS A 23 -12.00 -20.15 -16.21
C CYS A 23 -12.91 -19.34 -15.27
N GLN A 24 -14.05 -19.92 -14.84
CA GLN A 24 -14.98 -19.27 -13.92
C GLN A 24 -14.40 -19.05 -12.53
N ALA A 25 -13.56 -19.97 -12.02
CA ALA A 25 -12.87 -19.79 -10.75
C ALA A 25 -11.90 -18.60 -10.82
N HIS A 26 -11.12 -18.49 -11.91
CA HIS A 26 -10.20 -17.37 -12.13
C HIS A 26 -10.95 -16.03 -12.19
N GLU A 27 -12.04 -15.94 -12.95
CA GLU A 27 -12.85 -14.72 -13.04
C GLU A 27 -13.46 -14.31 -11.69
N ARG A 28 -13.92 -15.28 -10.89
CA ARG A 28 -14.42 -15.01 -9.53
C ARG A 28 -13.33 -14.49 -8.62
N ASP A 29 -12.13 -15.05 -8.71
CA ASP A 29 -10.98 -14.63 -7.90
C ASP A 29 -10.54 -13.21 -8.29
N GLU A 30 -10.45 -12.89 -9.58
CA GLU A 30 -10.12 -11.54 -10.04
C GLU A 30 -11.20 -10.51 -9.66
N ALA A 31 -12.49 -10.85 -9.80
CA ALA A 31 -13.58 -10.00 -9.33
C ALA A 31 -13.52 -9.78 -7.81
N ALA A 32 -13.18 -10.81 -7.03
CA ALA A 32 -13.01 -10.70 -5.59
C ALA A 32 -11.81 -9.81 -5.22
N LYS A 33 -10.68 -9.92 -5.93
CA LYS A 33 -9.51 -9.05 -5.75
C LYS A 33 -9.84 -7.59 -6.06
N ALA A 34 -10.50 -7.33 -7.19
CA ALA A 34 -10.92 -5.98 -7.58
C ALA A 34 -11.87 -5.36 -6.55
N ARG A 35 -12.88 -6.12 -6.10
CA ARG A 35 -13.81 -5.66 -5.05
C ARG A 35 -13.10 -5.39 -3.74
N ARG A 36 -12.12 -6.22 -3.37
CA ARG A 36 -11.32 -6.00 -2.16
C ARG A 36 -10.54 -4.70 -2.25
N LEU A 37 -9.83 -4.46 -3.35
CA LEU A 37 -9.07 -3.22 -3.57
C LEU A 37 -9.95 -1.97 -3.46
N ALA A 38 -11.17 -2.02 -3.98
CA ALA A 38 -12.12 -0.92 -3.89
C ALA A 38 -12.58 -0.60 -2.46
N ASN A 39 -12.53 -1.58 -1.54
CA ASN A 39 -12.96 -1.43 -0.15
C ASN A 39 -11.82 -1.10 0.82
N LEU A 40 -10.58 -1.02 0.35
CA LEU A 40 -9.44 -0.65 1.19
C LEU A 40 -9.50 0.83 1.53
N LYS A 41 -9.20 1.15 2.78
CA LYS A 41 -9.03 2.52 3.25
C LYS A 41 -7.64 3.00 2.87
N VAL A 42 -7.54 4.29 2.54
CA VAL A 42 -6.27 4.95 2.27
C VAL A 42 -6.00 5.98 3.36
N TYR A 43 -4.82 5.90 3.96
CA TYR A 43 -4.31 6.89 4.88
C TYR A 43 -3.04 7.52 4.33
N THR A 44 -2.81 8.78 4.68
CA THR A 44 -1.57 9.48 4.41
C THR A 44 -0.85 9.74 5.72
N VAL A 45 0.43 9.37 5.79
CA VAL A 45 1.36 9.84 6.81
C VAL A 45 2.22 10.93 6.17
N SER A 46 2.06 12.15 6.65
CA SER A 46 2.92 13.28 6.26
C SER A 46 3.99 13.46 7.33
N HIS A 47 5.24 13.52 6.93
CA HIS A 47 6.35 13.76 7.84
C HIS A 47 6.61 15.26 7.97
N GLY A 48 6.76 15.71 9.21
CA GLY A 48 7.26 17.03 9.55
C GLY A 48 8.75 17.15 9.23
N PHE A 49 9.35 18.24 9.70
CA PHE A 49 10.78 18.45 9.55
C PHE A 49 11.55 17.44 10.42
N ASP A 50 12.47 16.69 9.81
CA ASP A 50 13.42 15.81 10.50
C ASP A 50 14.85 16.04 9.98
N ALA A 51 15.59 16.92 10.66
CA ALA A 51 17.03 17.10 10.42
C ALA A 51 17.91 16.24 11.34
N THR A 52 17.33 15.36 12.16
CA THR A 52 18.06 14.57 13.16
C THR A 52 18.34 13.16 12.69
N GLU A 53 17.44 12.51 11.95
CA GLU A 53 17.62 11.13 11.49
C GLU A 53 17.92 11.02 9.99
N GLY A 54 18.13 12.15 9.30
CA GLY A 54 18.51 12.16 7.88
C GLY A 54 17.41 11.67 6.92
N ARG A 55 16.14 11.61 7.37
CA ARG A 55 15.00 11.18 6.55
C ARG A 55 14.51 12.25 5.57
N GLY A 56 15.01 13.48 5.70
CA GLY A 56 14.76 14.58 4.76
C GLY A 56 13.44 15.31 5.01
N TYR A 57 13.21 16.36 4.23
CA TYR A 57 12.05 17.24 4.33
C TYR A 57 10.79 16.60 3.73
N GLY A 58 9.67 16.67 4.46
CA GLY A 58 8.33 16.57 3.85
C GLY A 58 8.00 15.24 3.17
N ALA A 59 8.58 14.13 3.65
CA ALA A 59 8.26 12.81 3.12
C ALA A 59 6.77 12.47 3.32
N MET A 60 6.21 11.68 2.42
CA MET A 60 4.83 11.22 2.48
C MET A 60 4.78 9.71 2.29
N THR A 61 3.94 9.04 3.08
CA THR A 61 3.64 7.61 2.93
C THR A 61 2.13 7.43 2.73
N TYR A 62 1.74 6.62 1.75
CA TYR A 62 0.38 6.12 1.62
C TYR A 62 0.25 4.74 2.27
N ILE A 63 -0.67 4.63 3.23
CA ILE A 63 -1.01 3.35 3.86
C ILE A 63 -2.35 2.89 3.31
N ILE A 64 -2.33 1.79 2.56
CA ILE A 64 -3.52 1.13 2.04
C ILE A 64 -3.84 -0.04 2.97
N THR A 65 -5.06 -0.08 3.52
CA THR A 65 -5.35 -0.97 4.66
C THR A 65 -6.83 -1.34 4.76
N ASP A 66 -7.11 -2.56 5.24
CA ASP A 66 -8.40 -2.97 5.80
C ASP A 66 -8.37 -3.02 7.34
N ALA A 67 -7.23 -2.71 7.95
CA ALA A 67 -7.07 -2.70 9.40
C ALA A 67 -7.75 -1.49 10.05
N ASP A 68 -8.08 -1.66 11.33
CA ASP A 68 -8.64 -0.59 12.15
C ASP A 68 -7.59 0.40 12.63
N MET A 69 -8.07 1.59 13.01
CA MET A 69 -7.23 2.72 13.45
C MET A 69 -6.19 2.37 14.53
N PRO A 70 -6.47 1.54 15.56
CA PRO A 70 -5.46 1.18 16.56
C PRO A 70 -4.24 0.45 15.97
N VAL A 71 -4.46 -0.44 15.00
CA VAL A 71 -3.38 -1.19 14.33
C VAL A 71 -2.54 -0.24 13.49
N LEU A 72 -3.20 0.69 12.80
CA LEU A 72 -2.55 1.72 12.00
C LEU A 72 -1.68 2.65 12.86
N ILE A 73 -2.20 3.11 14.00
CA ILE A 73 -1.45 3.92 14.95
C ILE A 73 -0.24 3.16 15.48
N GLN A 74 -0.41 1.89 15.86
CA GLN A 74 0.70 1.06 16.33
C GLN A 74 1.79 0.89 15.26
N TYR A 75 1.39 0.64 14.00
CA TYR A 75 2.33 0.61 12.88
C TYR A 75 3.12 1.92 12.76
N CYS A 76 2.43 3.07 12.82
CA CYS A 76 3.10 4.37 12.74
C CYS A 76 4.07 4.59 13.90
N LEU A 77 3.68 4.20 15.13
CA LEU A 77 4.57 4.27 16.30
C LEU A 77 5.81 3.38 16.14
N ASP A 78 5.65 2.15 15.64
CA ASP A 78 6.76 1.21 15.43
C ASP A 78 7.71 1.69 14.32
N ARG A 79 7.17 2.30 13.25
CA ARG A 79 7.93 2.69 12.06
C ARG A 79 8.56 4.08 12.16
N TYR A 80 7.83 5.02 12.73
CA TYR A 80 8.15 6.45 12.74
C TYR A 80 8.38 7.00 14.16
N GLY A 81 8.15 6.19 15.20
CA GLY A 81 8.29 6.64 16.58
C GLY A 81 7.12 7.50 17.05
N ARG A 82 7.34 8.22 18.14
CA ARG A 82 6.30 9.09 18.72
C ARG A 82 5.99 10.26 17.78
N PRO A 83 4.71 10.65 17.62
CA PRO A 83 4.33 11.77 16.76
C PRO A 83 4.84 13.11 17.28
N LEU A 84 5.06 13.24 18.59
CA LEU A 84 5.68 14.41 19.21
C LEU A 84 7.06 14.03 19.74
N SER A 85 8.09 14.74 19.30
CA SER A 85 9.45 14.59 19.80
C SER A 85 10.00 15.93 20.27
N SER A 86 10.87 15.88 21.29
CA SER A 86 11.59 17.06 21.75
C SER A 86 12.74 17.36 20.80
N TRP A 87 12.93 18.64 20.49
CA TRP A 87 13.98 19.08 19.59
C TRP A 87 14.87 20.13 20.28
N TYR A 88 16.18 19.83 20.40
CA TYR A 88 17.24 20.72 20.90
C TYR A 88 16.82 21.66 22.04
N GLY A 89 16.22 21.11 23.10
CA GLY A 89 15.90 21.86 24.32
C GLY A 89 14.69 22.79 24.23
N ASP A 90 14.12 23.00 23.04
CA ASP A 90 13.00 23.89 22.79
C ASP A 90 11.77 23.09 22.34
N GLY A 91 10.90 22.79 23.31
CA GLY A 91 9.53 22.31 23.06
C GLY A 91 9.40 20.91 22.41
N PHE A 92 8.15 20.51 22.20
CA PHE A 92 7.78 19.33 21.42
C PHE A 92 7.27 19.78 20.06
N HIS A 93 7.71 19.10 18.99
CA HIS A 93 7.24 19.34 17.63
C HIS A 93 6.62 18.08 17.03
N GLU A 94 5.65 18.26 16.14
CA GLU A 94 5.00 17.17 15.42
C GLU A 94 5.92 16.64 14.30
N VAL A 95 6.33 15.38 14.44
CA VAL A 95 7.25 14.67 13.55
C VAL A 95 6.48 14.00 12.41
N TRP A 96 5.24 13.58 12.65
CA TRP A 96 4.39 13.02 11.61
C TRP A 96 2.91 13.18 11.95
N PHE A 97 2.09 13.31 10.90
CA PHE A 97 0.64 13.44 10.98
C PHE A 97 -0.04 12.36 10.15
N LEU A 98 -1.09 11.75 10.71
CA LEU A 98 -1.88 10.71 10.05
C LEU A 98 -3.26 11.25 9.66
N SER A 99 -3.61 11.15 8.38
CA SER A 99 -4.91 11.55 7.84
C SER A 99 -5.54 10.41 7.04
N GLN A 100 -6.83 10.14 7.25
CA GLN A 100 -7.59 9.34 6.30
C GLN A 100 -7.83 10.15 5.02
N ARG A 101 -7.91 9.45 3.88
CA ARG A 101 -8.20 10.02 2.56
C ARG A 101 -9.42 9.33 1.99
N ASP A 102 -10.56 10.01 2.10
CA ASP A 102 -11.83 9.50 1.58
C ASP A 102 -12.04 9.82 0.09
N SER A 103 -11.24 10.71 -0.47
CA SER A 103 -11.44 11.28 -1.81
C SER A 103 -10.75 10.53 -2.95
N TYR A 104 -9.95 9.50 -2.66
CA TYR A 104 -9.30 8.69 -3.71
C TYR A 104 -9.04 7.25 -3.26
N SER A 105 -9.16 6.33 -4.21
CA SER A 105 -9.10 4.88 -3.99
C SER A 105 -7.67 4.37 -3.78
N ALA A 106 -7.53 3.09 -3.38
CA ALA A 106 -6.24 2.41 -3.32
C ALA A 106 -5.49 2.44 -4.67
N ALA A 107 -6.21 2.29 -5.79
CA ALA A 107 -5.63 2.37 -7.14
C ALA A 107 -5.10 3.77 -7.44
N ASP A 108 -5.81 4.81 -7.02
CA ASP A 108 -5.37 6.21 -7.17
C ASP A 108 -4.11 6.50 -6.34
N ALA A 109 -4.04 5.96 -5.12
CA ALA A 109 -2.85 6.08 -4.28
C ALA A 109 -1.63 5.41 -4.93
N ILE A 110 -1.82 4.23 -5.53
CA ILE A 110 -0.77 3.52 -6.29
C ILE A 110 -0.29 4.35 -7.49
N LYS A 111 -1.22 4.92 -8.24
CA LYS A 111 -0.90 5.78 -9.38
C LYS A 111 -0.14 7.03 -8.94
N ARG A 112 -0.65 7.74 -7.93
CA ARG A 112 -0.07 8.99 -7.42
C ARG A 112 1.36 8.81 -6.92
N ALA A 113 1.66 7.72 -6.21
CA ALA A 113 3.01 7.49 -5.70
C ALA A 113 4.08 7.32 -6.80
N LYS A 114 3.66 7.00 -8.04
CA LYS A 114 4.56 6.91 -9.20
C LYS A 114 4.84 8.29 -9.82
N GLU A 115 4.03 9.30 -9.53
CA GLU A 115 4.16 10.65 -10.06
C GLU A 115 4.99 11.53 -9.09
N PRO A 116 5.75 12.52 -9.61
CA PRO A 116 6.40 13.51 -8.75
C PRO A 116 5.34 14.32 -7.99
N HIS A 117 5.36 14.26 -6.67
CA HIS A 117 4.42 15.02 -5.86
C HIS A 117 4.78 16.51 -5.84
N ALA A 118 3.98 17.33 -6.53
CA ALA A 118 4.10 18.79 -6.47
C ALA A 118 3.68 19.30 -5.09
N GLY A 119 4.54 20.10 -4.45
CA GLY A 119 4.28 20.72 -3.14
C GLY A 119 5.22 20.26 -2.01
N ILE A 120 6.06 19.25 -2.25
CA ILE A 120 7.17 18.92 -1.35
C ILE A 120 8.35 19.81 -1.77
N GLY A 121 8.70 20.77 -0.92
CA GLY A 121 9.81 21.69 -1.15
C GLY A 121 11.07 20.94 -1.57
N SER A 122 11.60 21.33 -2.74
CA SER A 122 12.95 21.05 -3.22
C SER A 122 13.46 19.59 -3.14
N THR A 123 12.65 18.58 -3.45
CA THR A 123 13.11 17.34 -4.10
C THR A 123 11.91 16.49 -4.48
N SER A 124 12.03 15.82 -5.63
CA SER A 124 11.20 14.72 -6.12
C SER A 124 11.24 13.49 -5.20
N ALA A 125 10.90 13.66 -3.92
CA ALA A 125 10.87 12.58 -2.96
C ALA A 125 9.82 11.56 -3.40
N ARG A 126 10.26 10.33 -3.67
CA ARG A 126 9.37 9.22 -3.97
C ARG A 126 8.46 9.00 -2.77
N VAL A 127 7.15 8.88 -3.02
CA VAL A 127 6.19 8.55 -1.98
C VAL A 127 6.21 7.06 -1.73
N ASP A 128 6.37 6.68 -0.47
CA ASP A 128 6.32 5.27 -0.08
C ASP A 128 4.86 4.81 -0.07
N ILE A 129 4.59 3.60 -0.56
CA ILE A 129 3.32 2.91 -0.33
C ILE A 129 3.57 1.76 0.63
N VAL A 130 2.72 1.68 1.63
CA VAL A 130 2.67 0.58 2.59
C VAL A 130 1.31 -0.07 2.46
N PHE A 131 1.33 -1.39 2.36
CA PHE A 131 0.12 -2.18 2.48
C PHE A 131 0.06 -2.82 3.87
N LEU A 132 -0.98 -2.48 4.64
CA LEU A 132 -1.18 -2.97 5.99
C LEU A 132 -2.45 -3.83 6.01
N SER A 133 -2.28 -5.15 5.95
CA SER A 133 -3.40 -6.10 6.01
C SER A 133 -2.87 -7.46 6.46
N ASP A 134 -3.75 -8.24 7.08
CA ASP A 134 -3.51 -9.63 7.46
C ASP A 134 -3.60 -10.60 6.27
N LYS A 135 -4.24 -10.17 5.18
CA LYS A 135 -4.46 -10.95 3.97
C LYS A 135 -3.52 -10.52 2.86
N PRO A 136 -2.89 -11.45 2.12
CA PRO A 136 -2.01 -11.10 1.01
C PRO A 136 -2.78 -10.34 -0.07
N ILE A 137 -2.18 -9.29 -0.65
CA ILE A 137 -2.67 -8.70 -1.89
C ILE A 137 -1.67 -8.99 -2.98
N ASP A 138 -2.19 -9.48 -4.09
CA ASP A 138 -1.47 -9.67 -5.33
C ASP A 138 -1.92 -8.55 -6.27
N HIS A 139 -1.11 -7.50 -6.39
CA HIS A 139 -1.37 -6.39 -7.32
C HIS A 139 -0.06 -6.04 -8.03
N PRO A 140 -0.05 -6.03 -9.38
CA PRO A 140 1.19 -5.96 -10.18
C PRO A 140 1.98 -4.67 -9.96
N ASP A 141 1.31 -3.60 -9.50
CA ASP A 141 1.92 -2.30 -9.25
C ASP A 141 2.27 -2.01 -7.77
N LEU A 142 2.18 -2.99 -6.87
CA LEU A 142 2.62 -2.75 -5.49
C LEU A 142 4.14 -2.56 -5.45
N PRO A 143 4.66 -1.46 -4.88
CA PRO A 143 6.10 -1.28 -4.76
C PRO A 143 6.69 -2.34 -3.83
N ALA A 144 7.93 -2.77 -4.13
CA ALA A 144 8.63 -3.90 -3.51
C ALA A 144 8.90 -3.79 -1.99
N ARG A 145 8.40 -2.75 -1.31
CA ARG A 145 8.55 -2.51 0.13
C ARG A 145 7.25 -2.82 0.89
N VAL A 146 6.74 -4.03 0.73
CA VAL A 146 5.65 -4.55 1.54
C VAL A 146 6.26 -5.19 2.80
N PHE A 147 6.11 -4.53 3.95
CA PHE A 147 6.51 -5.10 5.24
C PHE A 147 5.27 -5.73 5.90
N PRO A 148 5.20 -7.06 6.05
CA PRO A 148 4.11 -7.66 6.83
C PRO A 148 4.21 -7.19 8.29
N TRP A 149 3.11 -6.65 8.81
CA TRP A 149 2.95 -6.28 10.22
C TRP A 149 1.86 -7.15 10.88
N PRO A 150 2.06 -7.66 12.11
CA PRO A 150 3.26 -7.48 12.92
C PRO A 150 4.42 -8.25 12.29
N ARG A 151 5.65 -7.75 12.50
CA ARG A 151 6.85 -8.52 12.13
C ARG A 151 6.63 -9.92 12.72
N LYS A 152 6.60 -10.96 11.88
CA LYS A 152 6.63 -12.34 12.40
C LYS A 152 7.75 -12.35 13.43
N LYS A 153 7.44 -12.68 14.69
CA LYS A 153 8.51 -12.91 15.68
C LYS A 153 9.44 -13.91 15.01
N VAL A 154 10.67 -13.49 14.72
CA VAL A 154 11.73 -14.43 14.35
C VAL A 154 11.82 -15.34 15.56
N THR A 155 11.24 -16.53 15.46
CA THR A 155 11.44 -17.57 16.45
C THR A 155 12.91 -17.93 16.29
N GLN A 156 13.75 -17.38 17.16
CA GLN A 156 15.13 -17.84 17.32
C GLN A 156 15.12 -19.22 17.95
#